data_AF-A0A538M7H1-F1
#
_entry.id   AF-A0A538M7H1-F1
#
_cell.length_a   1.000
_cell.length_b   1.000
_cell.length_c   1.000
_cell.angle_alpha   90.00
_cell.angle_beta   90.00
_cell.angle_gamma   90.00
#
_symmetry.space_group_name_H-M   'P 1'
#
loop_
_entity.id
_entity.type
_entity.pdbx_description
1 polymer ?
#
loop_
_entity_poly.entity_id
_entity_poly.type
_entity_poly.pdbx_seq_one_letter_code
_entity_poly.pdbx_strand_id
1 'polypeptide(L)'
;MRIKVPAQRSRKLRAILERVNADDGLKAWWHVANVNAVKRLGINDHSWVHIQIVANIALRLLRILAKRGVEPAMVADYDMKQEDAEVVVLLGSLLHCVGMAVHRDRHEDWSLFLAEPKARELLAGIYEEPELTVVVSEVLETITSHRESGHPLTLEAGIVRVADALDIEEGRSRIPFERGRVSIHSISAAAIDEVVISEGTDHPVSVEIKMNNSAGIYQVDELLKSKLHGSGLEPYVEVVARIETEGEKSLVPMYRLE
;
A
#
# COMPACT_ATOMS: atom_id res chain seq x y z
N MET A 1 -4.02 8.42 17.74
CA MET A 1 -3.78 7.85 16.41
C MET A 1 -4.92 8.25 15.49
N ARG A 2 -4.64 8.83 14.32
CA ARG A 2 -5.68 9.31 13.41
C ARG A 2 -5.21 9.19 11.96
N ILE A 3 -5.96 8.46 11.15
CA ILE A 3 -5.78 8.38 9.70
C ILE A 3 -6.34 9.65 9.05
N LYS A 4 -5.62 10.17 8.06
CA LYS A 4 -5.94 11.33 7.26
C LYS A 4 -5.63 11.02 5.80
N VAL A 5 -6.67 10.91 4.98
CA VAL A 5 -6.54 10.81 3.52
C VAL A 5 -7.34 11.94 2.87
N PRO A 6 -7.00 12.37 1.64
CA PRO A 6 -7.80 13.38 0.93
C PRO A 6 -9.16 12.81 0.54
N ALA A 7 -10.19 13.06 1.37
CA ALA A 7 -11.56 12.54 1.22
C ALA A 7 -12.58 13.62 0.86
N GLN A 8 -12.17 14.87 0.62
CA GLN A 8 -13.07 16.03 0.47
C GLN A 8 -14.09 15.86 -0.67
N ARG A 9 -13.75 15.08 -1.69
CA ARG A 9 -14.56 14.87 -2.90
C ARG A 9 -15.58 13.73 -2.77
N SER A 10 -15.49 12.87 -1.76
CA SER A 10 -16.38 11.72 -1.58
C SER A 10 -17.07 11.76 -0.21
N ARG A 11 -18.40 11.69 -0.19
CA ARG A 11 -19.17 11.56 1.07
C ARG A 11 -18.93 10.21 1.72
N LYS A 12 -18.83 9.15 0.90
CA LYS A 12 -18.58 7.77 1.36
C LYS A 12 -17.23 7.68 2.06
N LEU A 13 -16.15 8.19 1.45
CA LEU A 13 -14.83 8.18 2.08
C LEU A 13 -14.79 8.96 3.39
N ARG A 14 -15.47 10.11 3.49
CA ARG A 14 -15.52 10.87 4.74
C ARG A 14 -16.20 10.08 5.85
N ALA A 15 -17.34 9.46 5.55
CA ALA A 15 -18.07 8.63 6.52
C ALA A 15 -17.21 7.43 6.99
N ILE A 16 -16.55 6.73 6.05
CA ILE A 16 -15.63 5.63 6.38
C ILE A 16 -14.47 6.12 7.24
N LEU A 17 -13.82 7.23 6.86
CA LEU A 17 -12.68 7.78 7.59
C LEU A 17 -13.06 8.24 9.00
N GLU A 18 -14.25 8.79 9.20
CA GLU A 18 -14.78 9.12 10.52
C GLU A 18 -14.97 7.86 11.38
N ARG A 19 -15.59 6.81 10.83
CA ARG A 19 -15.79 5.51 11.51
C ARG A 19 -14.47 4.86 11.88
N VAL A 20 -13.55 4.73 10.93
CA VAL A 20 -12.19 4.18 11.14
C VAL A 20 -11.45 4.93 12.25
N ASN A 21 -11.54 6.27 12.26
CA ASN A 21 -10.89 7.08 13.28
C ASN A 21 -11.58 7.00 14.65
N ALA A 22 -12.84 6.58 14.72
CA ALA A 22 -13.57 6.35 15.96
C ALA A 22 -13.43 4.91 16.48
N ASP A 23 -13.01 3.96 15.64
CA ASP A 23 -12.94 2.53 15.97
C ASP A 23 -11.68 2.18 16.78
N ASP A 24 -11.81 2.05 18.09
CA ASP A 24 -10.70 1.69 18.97
C ASP A 24 -10.25 0.22 18.82
N GLY A 25 -11.11 -0.67 18.33
CA GLY A 25 -10.78 -2.07 18.07
C GLY A 25 -9.82 -2.21 16.89
N LEU A 26 -10.13 -1.56 15.77
CA LEU A 26 -9.25 -1.50 14.60
C LEU A 26 -7.90 -0.88 14.95
N LYS A 27 -7.92 0.20 15.74
CA LYS A 27 -6.70 0.83 16.26
C LYS A 27 -5.85 -0.12 17.11
N ALA A 28 -6.49 -0.93 17.94
CA ALA A 28 -5.81 -1.93 18.75
C ALA A 28 -5.16 -3.02 17.87
N TRP A 29 -5.81 -3.45 16.79
CA TRP A 29 -5.21 -4.39 15.85
C TRP A 29 -3.93 -3.85 15.21
N TRP A 30 -3.92 -2.61 14.72
CA TRP A 30 -2.70 -2.01 14.17
C TRP A 30 -1.59 -1.87 15.24
N HIS A 31 -1.95 -1.61 16.50
CA HIS A 31 -0.99 -1.61 17.59
C HIS A 31 -0.38 -3.00 17.83
N VAL A 32 -1.22 -4.04 17.93
CA VAL A 32 -0.75 -5.43 18.15
C VAL A 32 0.07 -5.93 16.97
N ALA A 33 -0.35 -5.63 15.73
CA ALA A 33 0.42 -5.90 14.51
C ALA A 33 1.83 -5.32 14.61
N ASN A 34 1.95 -4.06 15.04
CA ASN A 34 3.26 -3.45 15.20
C ASN A 34 4.09 -4.04 16.35
N VAL A 35 3.45 -4.43 17.46
CA VAL A 35 4.15 -5.14 18.54
C VAL A 35 4.71 -6.47 18.02
N ASN A 36 3.95 -7.20 17.22
CA ASN A 36 4.42 -8.43 16.58
C ASN A 36 5.60 -8.16 15.64
N ALA A 37 5.45 -7.19 14.73
CA ALA A 37 6.47 -6.82 13.76
C ALA A 37 7.76 -6.32 14.43
N VAL A 38 7.69 -5.26 15.23
CA VAL A 38 8.88 -4.56 15.73
C VAL A 38 9.43 -5.16 17.03
N LYS A 39 8.57 -5.56 17.97
CA LYS A 39 9.04 -6.05 19.29
C LYS A 39 9.36 -7.54 19.29
N ARG A 40 8.54 -8.36 18.63
CA ARG A 40 8.68 -9.83 18.66
C ARG A 40 9.57 -10.34 17.52
N LEU A 41 9.33 -9.88 16.30
CA LEU A 41 10.06 -10.33 15.10
C LEU A 41 11.26 -9.43 14.78
N GLY A 42 11.20 -8.16 15.16
CA GLY A 42 12.23 -7.16 14.91
C GLY A 42 12.42 -6.86 13.42
N ILE A 43 11.29 -6.73 12.72
CA ILE A 43 11.19 -6.29 11.32
C ILE A 43 10.61 -4.86 11.27
N ASN A 44 10.43 -4.34 10.06
CA ASN A 44 9.85 -3.02 9.82
C ASN A 44 8.44 -2.87 10.41
N ASP A 45 8.10 -1.63 10.73
CA ASP A 45 6.81 -1.22 11.31
C ASP A 45 5.62 -1.73 10.48
N HIS A 46 4.57 -2.18 11.17
CA HIS A 46 3.25 -2.51 10.59
C HIS A 46 2.15 -1.82 11.41
N SER A 47 2.41 -0.56 11.81
CA SER A 47 1.49 0.25 12.59
C SER A 47 0.56 1.08 11.71
N TRP A 48 -0.21 1.97 12.33
CA TRP A 48 -0.99 2.96 11.60
C TRP A 48 -0.16 3.90 10.71
N VAL A 49 1.15 4.03 10.96
CA VAL A 49 2.04 4.84 10.11
C VAL A 49 2.15 4.19 8.74
N HIS A 50 2.48 2.90 8.70
CA HIS A 50 2.43 2.07 7.49
C HIS A 50 1.07 2.17 6.80
N ILE A 51 0.00 1.86 7.53
CA ILE A 51 -1.37 1.86 6.98
C ILE A 51 -1.76 3.23 6.40
N GLN A 52 -1.35 4.33 7.03
CA GLN A 52 -1.57 5.69 6.54
C GLN A 52 -0.83 5.96 5.22
N ILE A 53 0.42 5.51 5.11
CA ILE A 53 1.25 5.70 3.91
C ILE A 53 0.64 4.92 2.74
N VAL A 54 0.37 3.63 2.94
CA VAL A 54 -0.25 2.77 1.91
C VAL A 54 -1.58 3.35 1.45
N ALA A 55 -2.46 3.77 2.36
CA ALA A 55 -3.75 4.36 2.00
C ALA A 55 -3.62 5.66 1.18
N ASN A 56 -2.62 6.51 1.47
CA ASN A 56 -2.39 7.73 0.70
C ASN A 56 -1.83 7.42 -0.70
N ILE A 57 -0.86 6.50 -0.78
CA ILE A 57 -0.26 6.08 -2.04
C ILE A 57 -1.33 5.44 -2.93
N ALA A 58 -2.10 4.50 -2.39
CA ALA A 58 -3.11 3.76 -3.13
C ALA A 58 -4.19 4.69 -3.73
N LEU A 59 -4.73 5.63 -2.92
CA LEU A 59 -5.67 6.64 -3.43
C LEU A 59 -5.04 7.57 -4.47
N ARG A 60 -3.75 7.92 -4.32
CA ARG A 60 -3.03 8.75 -5.30
C ARG A 60 -2.87 8.03 -6.63
N LEU A 61 -2.45 6.75 -6.60
CA LEU A 61 -2.32 5.90 -7.78
C LEU A 61 -3.66 5.77 -8.52
N LEU A 62 -4.73 5.37 -7.81
CA LEU A 62 -6.06 5.24 -8.40
C LEU A 62 -6.51 6.53 -9.10
N ARG A 63 -6.31 7.68 -8.46
CA ARG A 63 -6.74 8.97 -9.01
C ARG A 63 -5.94 9.40 -10.23
N ILE A 64 -4.63 9.12 -10.27
CA ILE A 64 -3.80 9.39 -11.45
C ILE A 64 -4.26 8.49 -12.61
N LEU A 65 -4.43 7.20 -12.35
CA LEU A 65 -4.88 6.21 -13.32
C LEU A 65 -6.26 6.58 -13.90
N ALA A 66 -7.23 6.87 -13.04
CA ALA A 66 -8.56 7.31 -13.46
C ALA A 66 -8.53 8.62 -14.27
N LYS A 67 -7.69 9.59 -13.90
CA LYS A 67 -7.50 10.83 -14.66
C LYS A 67 -6.95 10.57 -16.07
N ARG A 68 -6.15 9.51 -16.24
CA ARG A 68 -5.56 9.07 -17.52
C ARG A 68 -6.46 8.08 -18.28
N GLY A 69 -7.69 7.87 -17.82
CA GLY A 69 -8.69 7.04 -18.51
C GLY A 69 -8.54 5.54 -18.26
N VAL A 70 -7.73 5.13 -17.28
CA VAL A 70 -7.70 3.73 -16.84
C VAL A 70 -8.92 3.48 -15.96
N GLU A 71 -9.76 2.54 -16.38
CA GLU A 71 -11.03 2.27 -15.72
C GLU A 71 -10.88 1.20 -14.63
N PRO A 72 -11.32 1.44 -13.38
CA PRO A 72 -11.24 0.46 -12.30
C PRO A 72 -12.37 -0.59 -12.41
N ALA A 73 -12.18 -1.75 -11.76
CA ALA A 73 -13.10 -2.88 -11.84
C ALA A 73 -14.51 -2.54 -11.33
N MET A 74 -14.61 -1.70 -10.28
CA MET A 74 -15.91 -1.22 -9.80
C MET A 74 -16.76 -0.59 -10.90
N VAL A 75 -16.14 0.11 -11.86
CA VAL A 75 -16.85 0.73 -12.99
C VAL A 75 -17.06 -0.28 -14.11
N ALA A 76 -15.99 -0.94 -14.56
CA ALA A 76 -16.01 -1.80 -15.75
C ALA A 76 -16.89 -3.05 -15.58
N ASP A 77 -16.88 -3.67 -14.40
CA ASP A 77 -17.49 -4.99 -14.19
C ASP A 77 -18.86 -4.90 -13.50
N TYR A 78 -19.12 -3.82 -12.76
CA TYR A 78 -20.31 -3.69 -11.91
C TYR A 78 -21.17 -2.45 -12.18
N ASP A 79 -20.81 -1.61 -13.15
CA ASP A 79 -21.51 -0.34 -13.47
C ASP A 79 -21.63 0.60 -12.24
N MET A 80 -20.70 0.48 -11.31
CA MET A 80 -20.60 1.37 -10.14
C MET A 80 -19.75 2.59 -10.48
N LYS A 81 -19.51 3.47 -9.51
CA LYS A 81 -18.82 4.75 -9.74
C LYS A 81 -17.35 4.65 -9.38
N GLN A 82 -16.57 5.58 -9.94
CA GLN A 82 -15.18 5.82 -9.55
C GLN A 82 -15.00 6.03 -8.03
N GLU A 83 -15.99 6.63 -7.35
CA GLU A 83 -15.96 6.80 -5.90
C GLU A 83 -16.05 5.48 -5.12
N ASP A 84 -16.59 4.42 -5.73
CA ASP A 84 -16.68 3.08 -5.14
C ASP A 84 -15.34 2.34 -5.25
N ALA A 85 -14.58 2.55 -6.33
CA ALA A 85 -13.19 2.10 -6.43
C ALA A 85 -12.31 2.76 -5.35
N GLU A 86 -12.52 4.06 -5.06
CA GLU A 86 -11.81 4.72 -3.95
C GLU A 86 -12.14 4.07 -2.59
N VAL A 87 -13.37 3.58 -2.39
CA VAL A 87 -13.76 2.87 -1.17
C VAL A 87 -13.03 1.54 -1.05
N VAL A 88 -12.99 0.76 -2.13
CA VAL A 88 -12.27 -0.54 -2.17
C VAL A 88 -10.80 -0.34 -1.85
N VAL A 89 -10.13 0.57 -2.57
CA VAL A 89 -8.70 0.84 -2.38
C VAL A 89 -8.39 1.37 -0.98
N LEU A 90 -9.24 2.25 -0.43
CA LEU A 90 -9.07 2.75 0.94
C LEU A 90 -9.22 1.63 1.96
N LEU A 91 -10.32 0.86 1.93
CA LEU A 91 -10.55 -0.19 2.91
C LEU A 91 -9.55 -1.33 2.78
N GLY A 92 -9.20 -1.72 1.56
CA GLY A 92 -8.11 -2.65 1.27
C GLY A 92 -6.82 -2.21 1.95
N SER A 93 -6.40 -0.97 1.73
CA SER A 93 -5.20 -0.41 2.38
C SER A 93 -5.29 -0.39 3.91
N LEU A 94 -6.46 -0.06 4.48
CA LEU A 94 -6.65 0.01 5.93
C LEU A 94 -6.65 -1.35 6.62
N LEU A 95 -7.05 -2.40 5.90
CA LEU A 95 -7.30 -3.73 6.45
C LEU A 95 -6.28 -4.80 6.00
N HIS A 96 -5.49 -4.57 4.95
CA HIS A 96 -4.64 -5.61 4.36
C HIS A 96 -3.69 -6.31 5.35
N CYS A 97 -3.15 -5.57 6.32
CA CYS A 97 -2.19 -6.08 7.29
C CYS A 97 -2.77 -6.38 8.69
N VAL A 98 -4.09 -6.32 8.91
CA VAL A 98 -4.64 -6.53 10.28
C VAL A 98 -4.36 -7.93 10.85
N GLY A 99 -4.20 -8.92 10.00
CA GLY A 99 -3.82 -10.29 10.37
C GLY A 99 -2.44 -10.39 11.01
N MET A 100 -1.56 -9.38 10.84
CA MET A 100 -0.30 -9.28 11.58
C MET A 100 -0.52 -9.20 13.09
N ALA A 101 -1.71 -8.82 13.56
CA ALA A 101 -2.08 -8.88 14.98
C ALA A 101 -2.16 -10.34 15.50
N VAL A 102 -2.44 -11.29 14.62
CA VAL A 102 -2.52 -12.72 14.93
C VAL A 102 -1.17 -13.39 14.73
N HIS A 103 -0.64 -13.35 13.50
CA HIS A 103 0.65 -13.96 13.15
C HIS A 103 1.22 -13.34 11.87
N ARG A 104 2.54 -13.42 11.67
CA ARG A 104 3.18 -12.99 10.42
C ARG A 104 2.94 -13.98 9.28
N ASP A 105 3.17 -15.26 9.56
CA ASP A 105 2.95 -16.31 8.56
C ASP A 105 1.50 -16.30 8.15
N ARG A 106 1.26 -16.12 6.84
CA ARG A 106 -0.06 -16.06 6.23
C ARG A 106 -0.94 -14.94 6.82
N HIS A 107 -0.33 -13.82 7.22
CA HIS A 107 -1.07 -12.68 7.77
C HIS A 107 -2.17 -12.18 6.84
N GLU A 108 -2.04 -12.36 5.54
CA GLU A 108 -3.05 -12.03 4.53
C GLU A 108 -4.30 -12.90 4.72
N ASP A 109 -4.13 -14.20 4.97
CA ASP A 109 -5.24 -15.11 5.23
C ASP A 109 -5.92 -14.77 6.57
N TRP A 110 -5.13 -14.44 7.60
CA TRP A 110 -5.68 -13.96 8.88
C TRP A 110 -6.42 -12.62 8.72
N SER A 111 -5.93 -11.74 7.85
CA SER A 111 -6.59 -10.48 7.54
C SER A 111 -7.97 -10.73 6.92
N LEU A 112 -8.16 -11.72 6.05
CA LEU A 112 -9.49 -12.01 5.47
C LEU A 112 -10.56 -12.28 6.55
N PHE A 113 -10.22 -13.08 7.56
CA PHE A 113 -11.15 -13.40 8.66
C PHE A 113 -11.51 -12.20 9.53
N LEU A 114 -10.57 -11.27 9.73
CA LEU A 114 -10.79 -10.06 10.52
C LEU A 114 -11.44 -8.94 9.70
N ALA A 115 -11.08 -8.84 8.42
CA ALA A 115 -11.45 -7.76 7.54
C ALA A 115 -12.88 -7.89 7.01
N GLU A 116 -13.37 -9.10 6.71
CA GLU A 116 -14.74 -9.28 6.20
C GLU A 116 -15.81 -8.70 7.14
N PRO A 117 -15.88 -9.10 8.43
CA PRO A 117 -16.89 -8.55 9.33
C PRO A 117 -16.63 -7.06 9.62
N LYS A 118 -15.36 -6.64 9.68
CA LYS A 118 -14.99 -5.25 9.92
C LYS A 118 -15.36 -4.34 8.75
N ALA A 119 -15.19 -4.79 7.51
CA ALA A 119 -15.57 -4.04 6.32
C ALA A 119 -17.08 -3.84 6.27
N ARG A 120 -17.87 -4.90 6.54
CA ARG A 120 -19.34 -4.79 6.64
C ARG A 120 -19.77 -3.79 7.71
N GLU A 121 -19.15 -3.82 8.89
CA GLU A 121 -19.39 -2.86 9.96
C GLU A 121 -19.09 -1.41 9.52
N LEU A 122 -17.93 -1.19 8.92
CA LEU A 122 -17.51 0.14 8.46
C LEU A 122 -18.36 0.67 7.30
N LEU A 123 -18.94 -0.21 6.49
CA LEU A 123 -19.77 0.12 5.33
C LEU A 123 -21.28 0.18 5.64
N ALA A 124 -21.71 -0.17 6.85
CA ALA A 124 -23.13 -0.23 7.21
C ALA A 124 -23.87 1.09 6.93
N GLY A 125 -24.96 1.05 6.14
CA GLY A 125 -25.73 2.23 5.73
C GLY A 125 -25.01 3.16 4.73
N ILE A 126 -23.86 2.76 4.19
CA ILE A 126 -23.23 3.39 3.02
C ILE A 126 -23.62 2.61 1.75
N TYR A 127 -23.71 1.28 1.85
CA TYR A 127 -24.18 0.38 0.80
C TYR A 127 -25.23 -0.57 1.36
N GLU A 128 -26.11 -1.03 0.48
CA GLU A 128 -27.09 -2.10 0.72
C GLU A 128 -26.75 -3.30 -0.18
N GLU A 129 -27.35 -4.46 0.06
CA GLU A 129 -27.20 -5.59 -0.85
C GLU A 129 -27.89 -5.30 -2.21
N PRO A 130 -27.29 -5.69 -3.35
CA PRO A 130 -26.09 -6.52 -3.49
C PRO A 130 -24.74 -5.76 -3.52
N GLU A 131 -24.75 -4.43 -3.61
CA GLU A 131 -23.54 -3.61 -3.74
C GLU A 131 -22.59 -3.77 -2.55
N LEU A 132 -23.13 -3.93 -1.34
CA LEU A 132 -22.33 -4.19 -0.14
C LEU A 132 -21.46 -5.45 -0.29
N THR A 133 -22.04 -6.55 -0.77
CA THR A 133 -21.29 -7.80 -0.99
C THR A 133 -20.24 -7.64 -2.09
N VAL A 134 -20.52 -6.89 -3.16
CA VAL A 134 -19.53 -6.60 -4.20
C VAL A 134 -18.35 -5.84 -3.60
N VAL A 135 -18.58 -4.69 -2.96
CA VAL A 135 -17.53 -3.85 -2.38
C VAL A 135 -16.70 -4.63 -1.35
N VAL A 136 -17.34 -5.42 -0.48
CA VAL A 136 -16.61 -6.24 0.51
C VAL A 136 -15.76 -7.31 -0.17
N SER A 137 -16.27 -7.97 -1.22
CA SER A 137 -15.52 -8.99 -1.94
C SER A 137 -14.29 -8.40 -2.62
N GLU A 138 -14.44 -7.25 -3.26
CA GLU A 138 -13.33 -6.52 -3.91
C GLU A 138 -12.29 -6.04 -2.88
N VAL A 139 -12.73 -5.57 -1.69
CA VAL A 139 -11.82 -5.28 -0.58
C VAL A 139 -11.02 -6.52 -0.19
N LEU A 140 -11.67 -7.67 -0.02
CA LEU A 140 -10.98 -8.93 0.35
C LEU A 140 -10.02 -9.41 -0.75
N GLU A 141 -10.34 -9.19 -2.02
CA GLU A 141 -9.45 -9.49 -3.14
C GLU A 141 -8.17 -8.66 -3.04
N THR A 142 -8.25 -7.35 -2.73
CA THR A 142 -7.05 -6.53 -2.49
C THR A 142 -6.19 -7.08 -1.34
N ILE A 143 -6.81 -7.59 -0.28
CA ILE A 143 -6.12 -8.15 0.88
C ILE A 143 -5.45 -9.48 0.54
N THR A 144 -6.08 -10.38 -0.21
CA THR A 144 -5.39 -11.63 -0.55
C THR A 144 -4.29 -11.42 -1.58
N SER A 145 -4.48 -10.49 -2.51
CA SER A 145 -3.60 -10.27 -3.66
C SER A 145 -2.34 -9.45 -3.34
N HIS A 146 -2.29 -8.78 -2.19
CA HIS A 146 -1.07 -8.06 -1.77
C HIS A 146 0.07 -8.98 -1.32
N ARG A 147 -0.17 -10.28 -1.05
CA ARG A 147 0.89 -11.24 -0.69
C ARG A 147 1.98 -11.32 -1.75
N GLU A 148 3.19 -11.74 -1.41
CA GLU A 148 4.31 -11.84 -2.37
C GLU A 148 3.94 -12.60 -3.66
N SER A 149 3.34 -13.79 -3.53
CA SER A 149 2.87 -14.61 -4.66
C SER A 149 1.46 -14.28 -5.17
N GLY A 150 0.92 -13.11 -4.82
CA GLY A 150 -0.42 -12.70 -5.20
C GLY A 150 -0.53 -12.38 -6.69
N HIS A 151 -1.70 -12.61 -7.26
CA HIS A 151 -2.03 -12.27 -8.64
C HIS A 151 -3.33 -11.47 -8.62
N PRO A 152 -3.24 -10.13 -8.44
CA PRO A 152 -4.41 -9.26 -8.48
C PRO A 152 -5.30 -9.53 -9.70
N LEU A 153 -6.60 -9.64 -9.46
CA LEU A 153 -7.60 -9.79 -10.53
C LEU A 153 -8.19 -8.44 -10.95
N THR A 154 -8.05 -7.42 -10.09
CA THR A 154 -8.58 -6.08 -10.31
C THR A 154 -7.48 -5.02 -10.28
N LEU A 155 -7.76 -3.88 -10.90
CA LEU A 155 -6.89 -2.71 -10.83
C LEU A 155 -6.69 -2.27 -9.38
N GLU A 156 -7.76 -2.30 -8.58
CA GLU A 156 -7.80 -1.91 -7.18
C GLU A 156 -6.85 -2.77 -6.33
N ALA A 157 -6.83 -4.10 -6.52
CA ALA A 157 -5.89 -4.97 -5.83
C ALA A 157 -4.45 -4.77 -6.28
N GLY A 158 -4.24 -4.56 -7.59
CA GLY A 158 -2.92 -4.21 -8.12
C GLY A 158 -2.40 -2.92 -7.47
N ILE A 159 -3.26 -1.92 -7.34
CA ILE A 159 -2.94 -0.65 -6.70
C ILE A 159 -2.56 -0.85 -5.24
N VAL A 160 -3.33 -1.61 -4.45
CA VAL A 160 -3.01 -1.85 -3.02
C VAL A 160 -1.70 -2.62 -2.88
N ARG A 161 -1.47 -3.63 -3.72
CA ARG A 161 -0.22 -4.42 -3.76
C ARG A 161 1.00 -3.55 -4.05
N VAL A 162 0.94 -2.67 -5.05
CA VAL A 162 2.04 -1.78 -5.41
C VAL A 162 2.19 -0.66 -4.36
N ALA A 163 1.09 -0.16 -3.80
CA ALA A 163 1.12 0.86 -2.74
C ALA A 163 1.82 0.37 -1.47
N ASP A 164 1.60 -0.89 -1.08
CA ASP A 164 2.33 -1.58 0.00
C ASP A 164 3.84 -1.62 -0.28
N ALA A 165 4.22 -1.97 -1.51
CA ALA A 165 5.62 -2.08 -1.92
C ALA A 165 6.36 -0.73 -2.05
N LEU A 166 5.63 0.39 -2.16
CA LEU A 166 6.20 1.73 -2.27
C LEU A 166 6.49 2.37 -0.90
N ASP A 167 6.10 1.73 0.20
CA ASP A 167 6.40 2.18 1.56
C ASP A 167 7.82 1.75 2.01
N ILE A 168 8.84 2.28 1.32
CA ILE A 168 10.24 1.85 1.43
C ILE A 168 11.22 2.94 1.89
N GLU A 169 10.72 4.13 2.26
CA GLU A 169 11.55 5.27 2.70
C GLU A 169 12.30 5.00 4.04
N GLU A 170 13.50 5.59 4.18
CA GLU A 170 14.44 5.40 5.31
C GLU A 170 13.80 5.62 6.69
N GLY A 171 12.81 6.51 6.80
CA GLY A 171 12.10 6.77 8.06
C GLY A 171 11.56 5.50 8.74
N ARG A 172 11.43 4.39 7.98
CA ARG A 172 10.96 3.09 8.42
C ARG A 172 12.03 2.11 8.87
N SER A 173 13.27 2.24 8.39
CA SER A 173 14.39 1.33 8.70
C SER A 173 15.19 1.76 9.94
N ARG A 174 14.94 2.99 10.44
CA ARG A 174 15.65 3.57 11.57
C ARG A 174 15.55 2.75 12.87
N ILE A 175 14.38 2.17 13.17
CA ILE A 175 14.17 1.41 14.43
C ILE A 175 14.94 0.07 14.45
N PRO A 176 14.89 -0.79 13.42
CA PRO A 176 15.73 -1.98 13.35
C PRO A 176 17.23 -1.67 13.36
N PHE A 177 17.65 -0.63 12.64
CA PHE A 177 19.05 -0.22 12.53
C PHE A 177 19.63 0.24 13.88
N GLU A 178 18.91 1.12 14.59
CA GLU A 178 19.31 1.61 15.93
C GLU A 178 19.35 0.50 16.99
N ARG A 179 18.63 -0.62 16.77
CA ARG A 179 18.67 -1.81 17.65
C ARG A 179 19.80 -2.79 17.31
N GLY A 180 20.73 -2.42 16.42
CA GLY A 180 21.91 -3.21 16.07
C GLY A 180 21.61 -4.43 15.18
N ARG A 181 20.40 -4.54 14.62
CA ARG A 181 20.05 -5.59 13.65
C ARG A 181 20.34 -5.10 12.25
N VAL A 182 21.61 -5.12 11.88
CA VAL A 182 22.07 -4.78 10.54
C VAL A 182 21.81 -5.96 9.61
N SER A 183 20.85 -5.78 8.70
CA SER A 183 20.54 -6.69 7.58
C SER A 183 20.61 -5.94 6.26
N ILE A 184 20.73 -6.66 5.14
CA ILE A 184 20.68 -6.05 3.80
C ILE A 184 19.40 -5.25 3.58
N HIS A 185 18.26 -5.73 4.11
CA HIS A 185 16.98 -5.02 4.04
C HIS A 185 17.01 -3.69 4.81
N SER A 186 17.57 -3.67 6.02
CA SER A 186 17.65 -2.42 6.81
C SER A 186 18.62 -1.41 6.19
N ILE A 187 19.74 -1.86 5.61
CA ILE A 187 20.71 -0.98 4.94
C ILE A 187 20.12 -0.41 3.65
N SER A 188 19.52 -1.25 2.82
CA SER A 188 18.94 -0.83 1.55
C SER A 188 17.73 0.09 1.72
N ALA A 189 16.89 -0.14 2.73
CA ALA A 189 15.81 0.80 3.06
C ALA A 189 16.34 2.12 3.61
N ALA A 190 17.43 2.12 4.39
CA ALA A 190 18.08 3.36 4.83
C ALA A 190 18.74 4.16 3.69
N ALA A 191 18.89 3.56 2.52
CA ALA A 191 19.43 4.23 1.34
C ALA A 191 18.38 4.95 0.50
N ILE A 192 17.09 4.90 0.86
CA ILE A 192 15.99 5.55 0.14
C ILE A 192 15.56 6.81 0.91
N ASP A 193 15.80 7.97 0.33
CA ASP A 193 15.46 9.26 0.94
C ASP A 193 13.97 9.59 0.75
N GLU A 194 13.44 9.37 -0.45
CA GLU A 194 12.11 9.82 -0.85
C GLU A 194 11.53 8.98 -2.00
N VAL A 195 10.23 8.69 -1.93
CA VAL A 195 9.46 8.13 -3.05
C VAL A 195 8.45 9.17 -3.53
N VAL A 196 8.68 9.70 -4.74
CA VAL A 196 7.82 10.70 -5.37
C VAL A 196 6.93 10.05 -6.43
N ILE A 197 5.62 10.08 -6.18
CA ILE A 197 4.62 9.56 -7.13
C ILE A 197 4.00 10.73 -7.88
N SER A 198 3.99 10.74 -9.20
CA SER A 198 3.45 11.86 -9.99
C SER A 198 2.77 11.37 -11.26
N GLU A 199 2.10 12.29 -11.96
CA GLU A 199 1.57 12.01 -13.30
C GLU A 199 2.76 11.91 -14.27
N GLY A 200 2.87 10.79 -14.97
CA GLY A 200 3.92 10.56 -15.97
C GLY A 200 3.56 11.07 -17.36
N THR A 201 4.57 11.13 -18.24
CA THR A 201 4.42 11.49 -19.65
C THR A 201 4.03 10.29 -20.49
N ASP A 202 4.90 9.28 -20.52
CA ASP A 202 4.76 8.09 -21.37
C ASP A 202 3.83 7.06 -20.71
N HIS A 203 4.05 6.81 -19.41
CA HIS A 203 3.15 6.02 -18.57
C HIS A 203 2.27 6.94 -17.71
N PRO A 204 1.00 6.57 -17.41
CA PRO A 204 0.13 7.33 -16.52
C PRO A 204 0.76 7.76 -15.18
N VAL A 205 1.49 6.86 -14.53
CA VAL A 205 2.14 7.08 -13.24
C VAL A 205 3.65 7.07 -13.41
N SER A 206 4.31 8.07 -12.85
CA SER A 206 5.77 8.09 -12.67
C SER A 206 6.10 7.98 -11.19
N VAL A 207 6.95 7.00 -10.84
CA VAL A 207 7.49 6.78 -9.50
C VAL A 207 8.99 7.08 -9.56
N GLU A 208 9.39 8.17 -8.91
CA GLU A 208 10.80 8.54 -8.76
C GLU A 208 11.27 8.18 -7.34
N ILE A 209 12.32 7.36 -7.25
CA ILE A 209 12.91 6.92 -5.99
C ILE A 209 14.27 7.60 -5.85
N LYS A 210 14.40 8.51 -4.88
CA LYS A 210 15.65 9.20 -4.58
C LYS A 210 16.42 8.44 -3.53
N MET A 211 17.70 8.19 -3.80
CA MET A 211 18.55 7.36 -2.97
C MET A 211 19.88 8.04 -2.66
N ASN A 212 20.33 7.92 -1.42
CA ASN A 212 21.62 8.42 -0.97
C ASN A 212 22.76 7.41 -1.19
N ASN A 213 22.44 6.14 -1.47
CA ASN A 213 23.40 5.06 -1.71
C ASN A 213 22.84 4.01 -2.70
N SER A 214 23.73 3.38 -3.47
CA SER A 214 23.41 2.25 -4.36
C SER A 214 22.77 1.03 -3.69
N ALA A 215 22.94 0.84 -2.37
CA ALA A 215 22.27 -0.20 -1.62
C ALA A 215 20.73 -0.15 -1.76
N GLY A 216 20.15 1.04 -2.02
CA GLY A 216 18.71 1.21 -2.22
C GLY A 216 18.17 0.45 -3.43
N ILE A 217 19.01 0.16 -4.44
CA ILE A 217 18.62 -0.64 -5.61
C ILE A 217 18.06 -2.01 -5.18
N TYR A 218 18.57 -2.59 -4.09
CA TYR A 218 18.07 -3.86 -3.58
C TYR A 218 16.58 -3.79 -3.19
N GLN A 219 16.09 -2.70 -2.59
CA GLN A 219 14.65 -2.53 -2.30
C GLN A 219 13.83 -2.40 -3.59
N VAL A 220 14.35 -1.67 -4.56
CA VAL A 220 13.68 -1.46 -5.84
C VAL A 220 13.55 -2.78 -6.61
N ASP A 221 14.63 -3.57 -6.69
CA ASP A 221 14.65 -4.81 -7.47
C ASP A 221 13.97 -5.97 -6.73
N GLU A 222 14.12 -6.11 -5.41
CA GLU A 222 13.58 -7.28 -4.70
C GLU A 222 12.15 -7.08 -4.22
N LEU A 223 11.83 -5.90 -3.69
CA LEU A 223 10.50 -5.64 -3.13
C LEU A 223 9.56 -5.02 -4.17
N LEU A 224 9.97 -3.91 -4.79
CA LEU A 224 9.07 -3.20 -5.69
C LEU A 224 8.85 -3.96 -7.01
N LYS A 225 9.91 -4.50 -7.62
CA LYS A 225 9.78 -5.29 -8.86
C LYS A 225 8.87 -6.49 -8.71
N SER A 226 9.06 -7.27 -7.65
CA SER A 226 8.28 -8.49 -7.40
C SER A 226 6.80 -8.18 -7.16
N LYS A 227 6.51 -7.02 -6.56
CA LYS A 227 5.14 -6.56 -6.31
C LYS A 227 4.51 -5.87 -7.52
N LEU A 228 5.29 -5.20 -8.36
CA LEU A 228 4.81 -4.60 -9.61
C LEU A 228 4.57 -5.67 -10.68
N HIS A 229 5.45 -6.65 -10.80
CA HIS A 229 5.29 -7.75 -11.74
C HIS A 229 4.09 -8.63 -11.36
N GLY A 230 3.24 -8.92 -12.35
CA GLY A 230 1.99 -9.64 -12.20
C GLY A 230 0.88 -8.85 -11.50
N SER A 231 1.02 -7.53 -11.32
CA SER A 231 0.04 -6.70 -10.60
C SER A 231 -1.07 -6.12 -11.47
N GLY A 232 -0.86 -6.08 -12.79
CA GLY A 232 -1.70 -5.35 -13.74
C GLY A 232 -1.33 -3.87 -13.88
N LEU A 233 -0.38 -3.35 -13.08
CA LEU A 233 0.07 -1.95 -13.15
C LEU A 233 1.29 -1.75 -14.04
N GLU A 234 1.94 -2.80 -14.53
CA GLU A 234 3.16 -2.74 -15.36
C GLU A 234 3.00 -1.86 -16.59
N PRO A 235 1.87 -1.88 -17.34
CA PRO A 235 1.69 -0.99 -18.49
C PRO A 235 1.55 0.49 -18.08
N TYR A 236 1.23 0.77 -16.82
CA TYR A 236 0.79 2.08 -16.35
C TYR A 236 1.78 2.82 -15.46
N VAL A 237 2.80 2.14 -14.95
CA VAL A 237 3.73 2.68 -13.96
C VAL A 237 5.16 2.64 -14.50
N GLU A 238 5.80 3.79 -14.57
CA GLU A 238 7.25 3.89 -14.77
C GLU A 238 7.93 4.07 -13.42
N VAL A 239 8.97 3.28 -13.13
CA VAL A 239 9.79 3.42 -11.92
C VAL A 239 11.22 3.82 -12.30
N VAL A 240 11.67 4.96 -11.79
CA VAL A 240 13.01 5.50 -11.99
C VAL A 240 13.67 5.72 -10.63
N ALA A 241 14.79 5.05 -10.39
CA ALA A 241 15.59 5.23 -9.19
C ALA A 241 16.85 6.06 -9.51
N ARG A 242 17.10 7.11 -8.71
CA ARG A 242 18.22 8.04 -8.88
C ARG A 242 19.09 8.04 -7.64
N ILE A 243 20.40 7.97 -7.84
CA ILE A 243 21.38 8.04 -6.77
C ILE A 243 21.96 9.46 -6.71
N GLU A 244 21.66 10.19 -5.65
CA GLU A 244 22.15 11.54 -5.39
C GLU A 244 23.22 11.49 -4.28
N THR A 245 24.48 11.22 -4.67
CA THR A 245 25.60 11.13 -3.70
C THR A 245 26.79 11.99 -4.15
N GLU A 246 27.32 12.83 -3.24
CA GLU A 246 28.54 13.62 -3.48
C GLU A 246 29.85 12.86 -3.12
N GLY A 247 29.77 11.80 -2.29
CA GLY A 247 30.93 11.13 -1.68
C GLY A 247 31.21 9.67 -2.09
N GLU A 248 30.35 9.04 -2.89
CA GLU A 248 30.51 7.66 -3.35
C GLU A 248 30.63 7.63 -4.88
N LYS A 249 31.50 6.76 -5.42
CA LYS A 249 31.62 6.60 -6.87
C LYS A 249 30.39 5.85 -7.38
N SER A 250 29.37 6.59 -7.82
CA SER A 250 28.15 6.00 -8.38
C SER A 250 28.50 5.14 -9.61
N LEU A 251 28.35 3.82 -9.46
CA LEU A 251 28.55 2.86 -10.54
C LEU A 251 27.34 2.81 -11.49
N VAL A 252 26.16 3.17 -10.98
CA VAL A 252 24.87 3.20 -11.69
C VAL A 252 24.11 4.47 -11.30
N PRO A 253 24.31 5.60 -11.99
CA PRO A 253 23.71 6.89 -11.60
C PRO A 253 22.19 6.92 -11.73
N MET A 254 21.63 6.10 -12.61
CA MET A 254 20.20 5.96 -12.83
C MET A 254 19.88 4.49 -13.07
N TYR A 255 18.87 3.99 -12.38
CA TYR A 255 18.33 2.65 -12.56
C TYR A 255 16.86 2.78 -12.98
N ARG A 256 16.49 2.12 -14.08
CA ARG A 256 15.10 2.01 -14.52
C ARG A 256 14.65 0.59 -14.29
N LEU A 257 13.46 0.45 -13.70
CA LEU A 257 12.85 -0.85 -13.53
C LEU A 257 12.26 -1.29 -14.89
N GLU A 258 12.75 -2.41 -15.41
CA GLU A 258 12.18 -3.09 -16.59
C GLU A 258 11.11 -4.10 -16.17
#